data_AF-M6Y3U3-F1
#
_entry.id   AF-M6Y3U3-F1
#
_cell.length_a   1.000
_cell.length_b   1.000
_cell.length_c   1.000
_cell.angle_alpha   90.00
_cell.angle_beta   90.00
_cell.angle_gamma   90.00
#
_symmetry.space_group_name_H-M   'P 1'
#
loop_
_entity.id
_entity.type
_entity.pdbx_description
1 polymer ?
#
loop_
_entity_poly.entity_id
_entity_poly.type
_entity_poly.pdbx_seq_one_letter_code
_entity_poly.pdbx_strand_id
1 'polypeptide(L)'
;MKIQWFHYEKEGYYLSAKNLNEPIESLNPLYLRITHFNQNIDKIIGFILDRYLQYLDIGPLRECIFSILRETLMNAIKANQKRMVFKEAGLDIKDPDQYLIGMERFKEELISKKDLYADLLEQNGLYVLITFGFNQNSFLLKVSNNVGILPEEDQRIQERISKARSYNDLSEVFENHGDESEGAGLGLAMSLLMLKNEGIEGDSYRIKSEEGITSAYIKIPFEFKKRNINLQKTGDIFAELDTLPTFPDNINQIMSLINKPDSSIQNITELVSRDVSLSTNILKLANSASFSQRTRVEDLEDAIKVIGLSELNNILLSLGTKKILEEKYDEFEAIWERSSLSAFICRRLGERMGWKKQTITVLVCAALLHDVGRVILLSIDPNVLEKISEILGNRLYPSPLTLEEAALGISHTTLGGMICEKWNFSDTIRVAAEMHHRPLLVKREFQDTVFAIYLSDMIIDISRDLSDYSMIQSAVLQHFGFKKEEGFVEFMEKTLLEYKNFT
;
A
#
# COMPACT_ATOMS: atom_id res chain seq x y z
N MET A 1 -15.16 -15.69 -30.25
CA MET A 1 -16.44 -15.49 -29.53
C MET A 1 -16.78 -14.01 -29.60
N LYS A 2 -17.98 -13.60 -30.03
CA LYS A 2 -18.36 -12.17 -29.99
C LYS A 2 -18.70 -11.82 -28.54
N ILE A 3 -17.77 -11.18 -27.84
CA ILE A 3 -18.00 -10.69 -26.47
C ILE A 3 -18.94 -9.49 -26.56
N GLN A 4 -20.04 -9.52 -25.82
CA GLN A 4 -20.89 -8.35 -25.64
C GLN A 4 -20.23 -7.42 -24.62
N TRP A 5 -20.05 -6.15 -24.98
CA TRP A 5 -19.41 -5.16 -24.12
C TRP A 5 -20.43 -4.17 -23.55
N PHE A 6 -20.31 -3.91 -22.25
CA PHE A 6 -21.01 -2.82 -21.56
C PHE A 6 -19.97 -1.75 -21.21
N HIS A 7 -20.15 -0.55 -21.74
CA HIS A 7 -19.25 0.58 -21.50
C HIS A 7 -19.69 1.35 -20.26
N TYR A 8 -18.78 1.49 -19.30
CA TYR A 8 -18.94 2.30 -18.09
C TYR A 8 -18.13 3.58 -18.28
N GLU A 9 -18.67 4.49 -19.09
CA GLU A 9 -17.98 5.71 -19.57
C GLU A 9 -17.42 6.57 -18.44
N LYS A 10 -18.15 6.69 -17.33
CA LYS A 10 -17.71 7.52 -16.19
C LYS A 10 -16.58 6.87 -15.41
N GLU A 11 -16.51 5.54 -15.45
CA GLU A 11 -15.58 4.74 -14.69
C GLU A 11 -14.33 4.36 -15.51
N GLY A 12 -14.39 4.48 -16.84
CA GLY A 12 -13.24 4.32 -17.75
C GLY A 12 -12.93 2.87 -18.11
N TYR A 13 -13.92 1.98 -18.10
CA TYR A 13 -13.72 0.56 -18.43
C TYR A 13 -14.91 -0.06 -19.19
N TYR A 14 -14.65 -1.22 -19.80
CA TYR A 14 -15.67 -2.04 -20.45
C TYR A 14 -15.73 -3.42 -19.79
N LEU A 15 -16.93 -3.91 -19.53
CA LEU A 15 -17.15 -5.20 -18.88
C LEU A 15 -18.00 -6.11 -19.77
N SER A 16 -17.78 -7.42 -19.72
CA SER A 16 -18.62 -8.39 -20.43
C SER A 16 -19.92 -8.76 -19.70
N ALA A 17 -20.19 -8.14 -18.55
CA ALA A 17 -21.38 -8.37 -17.74
C ALA A 17 -22.09 -7.06 -17.41
N LYS A 18 -23.43 -7.10 -17.39
CA LYS A 18 -24.27 -5.97 -16.98
C LYS A 18 -24.51 -5.95 -15.48
N ASN A 19 -24.52 -7.12 -14.84
CA ASN A 19 -24.76 -7.27 -13.41
C ASN A 19 -23.73 -8.23 -12.80
N LEU A 20 -22.80 -7.69 -12.02
CA LEU A 20 -21.81 -8.49 -11.31
C LEU A 20 -22.38 -9.29 -10.14
N ASN A 21 -23.67 -9.12 -9.80
CA ASN A 21 -24.33 -9.92 -8.76
C ASN A 21 -24.82 -11.29 -9.23
N GLU A 22 -24.74 -11.58 -10.52
CA GLU A 22 -25.05 -12.90 -11.05
C GLU A 22 -24.12 -13.98 -10.47
N PRO A 23 -24.54 -15.27 -10.46
CA PRO A 23 -23.70 -16.37 -10.03
C PRO A 23 -22.35 -16.38 -10.74
N ILE A 24 -21.28 -16.71 -10.02
CA ILE A 24 -19.91 -16.65 -10.57
C ILE A 24 -19.73 -17.62 -11.75
N GLU A 25 -20.51 -18.70 -11.78
CA GLU A 25 -20.60 -19.66 -12.87
C GLU A 25 -21.16 -19.05 -14.16
N SER A 26 -22.13 -18.14 -14.07
CA SER A 26 -22.69 -17.47 -15.27
C SER A 26 -21.79 -16.34 -15.76
N LEU A 27 -21.01 -15.74 -14.85
CA LEU A 27 -20.01 -14.73 -15.18
C LEU A 27 -18.73 -15.33 -15.77
N ASN A 28 -18.50 -16.64 -15.67
CA ASN A 28 -17.24 -17.28 -16.07
C ASN A 28 -17.22 -17.67 -17.56
N PRO A 29 -16.27 -17.17 -18.38
CA PRO A 29 -15.24 -16.18 -18.07
C PRO A 29 -15.75 -14.73 -18.13
N LEU A 30 -15.27 -13.90 -17.19
CA LEU A 30 -15.57 -12.47 -17.12
C LEU A 30 -14.43 -11.67 -17.74
N TYR A 31 -14.76 -10.70 -18.59
CA TYR A 31 -13.79 -9.86 -19.28
C TYR A 31 -13.91 -8.41 -18.85
N LEU A 32 -12.78 -7.80 -18.49
CA LEU A 32 -12.63 -6.38 -18.16
C LEU A 32 -11.59 -5.76 -19.09
N ARG A 33 -12.00 -4.79 -19.91
CA ARG A 33 -11.11 -4.04 -20.80
C ARG A 33 -10.87 -2.64 -20.23
N ILE A 34 -9.60 -2.25 -20.19
CA ILE A 34 -9.12 -0.95 -19.70
C ILE A 34 -8.08 -0.36 -20.65
N THR A 35 -7.92 0.96 -20.63
CA THR A 35 -6.86 1.68 -21.39
C THR A 35 -5.81 2.29 -20.46
N HIS A 36 -6.22 2.64 -19.24
CA HIS A 36 -5.40 3.24 -18.21
C HIS A 36 -5.74 2.58 -16.86
N PHE A 37 -4.98 2.91 -15.81
CA PHE A 37 -5.24 2.43 -14.46
C PHE A 37 -5.66 3.61 -13.58
N ASN A 38 -6.89 3.56 -13.07
CA ASN A 38 -7.47 4.59 -12.21
C ASN A 38 -8.13 3.94 -10.98
N GLN A 39 -8.71 4.77 -10.11
CA GLN A 39 -9.31 4.27 -8.88
C GLN A 39 -10.55 3.42 -9.05
N ASN A 40 -11.38 3.71 -10.05
CA ASN A 40 -12.58 2.92 -10.33
C ASN A 40 -12.18 1.54 -10.85
N ILE A 41 -11.11 1.47 -11.64
CA ILE A 41 -10.51 0.25 -12.16
C ILE A 41 -9.90 -0.58 -11.02
N ASP A 42 -9.16 0.05 -10.10
CA ASP A 42 -8.60 -0.63 -8.91
C ASP A 42 -9.71 -1.27 -8.05
N LYS A 43 -10.77 -0.49 -7.77
CA LYS A 43 -11.96 -0.95 -7.01
C LYS A 43 -12.70 -2.09 -7.70
N ILE A 44 -12.97 -1.98 -9.00
CA ILE A 44 -13.74 -3.02 -9.71
C ILE A 44 -12.93 -4.30 -9.85
N ILE A 45 -11.62 -4.22 -10.05
CA ILE A 45 -10.72 -5.38 -10.05
C ILE A 45 -10.74 -6.04 -8.67
N GLY A 46 -10.60 -5.26 -7.60
CA GLY A 46 -10.66 -5.78 -6.23
C GLY A 46 -11.98 -6.49 -5.96
N PHE A 47 -13.10 -5.85 -6.30
CA PHE A 47 -14.43 -6.44 -6.13
C PHE A 47 -14.63 -7.74 -6.93
N ILE A 48 -14.23 -7.76 -8.20
CA ILE A 48 -14.32 -8.98 -9.03
C ILE A 48 -13.45 -10.07 -8.43
N LEU A 49 -12.21 -9.75 -8.05
CA LEU A 49 -11.28 -10.69 -7.46
C LEU A 49 -11.85 -11.28 -6.16
N ASP A 50 -12.32 -10.44 -5.24
CA ASP A 50 -12.93 -10.87 -3.98
C ASP A 50 -14.06 -11.87 -4.20
N ARG A 51 -14.95 -11.60 -5.19
CA ARG A 51 -16.04 -12.52 -5.53
C ARG A 51 -15.56 -13.87 -6.04
N TYR A 52 -14.58 -13.88 -6.95
CA TYR A 52 -14.03 -15.12 -7.47
C TYR A 52 -13.29 -15.90 -6.37
N LEU A 53 -12.46 -15.25 -5.57
CA LEU A 53 -11.71 -15.91 -4.50
C LEU A 53 -12.62 -16.43 -3.39
N GLN A 54 -13.67 -15.71 -3.04
CA GLN A 54 -14.68 -16.17 -2.07
C GLN A 54 -15.46 -17.37 -2.61
N TYR A 55 -15.91 -17.32 -3.87
CA TYR A 55 -16.62 -18.43 -4.50
C TYR A 55 -15.77 -19.70 -4.58
N LEU A 56 -14.45 -19.55 -4.77
CA LEU A 56 -13.50 -20.64 -4.88
C LEU A 56 -12.87 -21.06 -3.54
N ASP A 57 -13.25 -20.43 -2.42
CA ASP A 57 -12.70 -20.66 -1.08
C ASP A 57 -11.17 -20.52 -0.98
N ILE A 58 -10.61 -19.55 -1.72
CA ILE A 58 -9.17 -19.22 -1.74
C ILE A 58 -8.93 -17.75 -1.36
N GLY A 59 -9.80 -17.20 -0.50
CA GLY A 59 -9.73 -15.83 0.02
C GLY A 59 -8.36 -15.41 0.60
N PRO A 60 -7.59 -16.27 1.30
CA PRO A 60 -6.28 -15.89 1.83
C PRO A 60 -5.27 -15.43 0.78
N LEU A 61 -5.41 -15.85 -0.48
CA LEU A 61 -4.51 -15.47 -1.56
C LEU A 61 -4.78 -14.05 -2.11
N ARG A 62 -5.78 -13.35 -1.57
CA ARG A 62 -6.25 -12.07 -2.11
C ARG A 62 -5.12 -11.08 -2.35
N GLU A 63 -4.31 -10.81 -1.33
CA GLU A 63 -3.25 -9.80 -1.42
C GLU A 63 -2.18 -10.20 -2.44
N CYS A 64 -1.72 -11.45 -2.35
CA CYS A 64 -0.74 -11.98 -3.29
C CYS A 64 -1.23 -11.83 -4.74
N ILE A 65 -2.44 -12.27 -5.03
CA ILE A 65 -3.00 -12.24 -6.38
C ILE A 65 -3.25 -10.80 -6.85
N PHE A 66 -3.79 -9.95 -5.98
CA PHE A 66 -4.08 -8.56 -6.31
C PHE A 66 -2.79 -7.80 -6.63
N SER A 67 -1.74 -7.98 -5.83
CA SER A 67 -0.42 -7.40 -6.05
C SER A 67 0.17 -7.83 -7.39
N ILE A 68 0.17 -9.13 -7.70
CA ILE A 68 0.68 -9.66 -8.97
C ILE A 68 -0.14 -9.14 -10.16
N LEU A 69 -1.47 -9.13 -10.03
CA LEU A 69 -2.37 -8.64 -11.08
C LEU A 69 -2.13 -7.16 -11.36
N ARG A 70 -1.99 -6.33 -10.31
CA ARG A 70 -1.73 -4.90 -10.44
C ARG A 70 -0.40 -4.62 -11.12
N GLU A 71 0.66 -5.31 -10.71
CA GLU A 71 1.99 -5.19 -11.34
C GLU A 71 1.95 -5.59 -12.82
N THR A 72 1.31 -6.73 -13.12
CA THR A 72 1.13 -7.22 -14.50
C THR A 72 0.36 -6.21 -15.35
N LEU A 73 -0.69 -5.60 -14.81
CA LEU A 73 -1.49 -4.59 -15.50
C LEU A 73 -0.72 -3.31 -15.77
N MET A 74 0.01 -2.81 -14.76
CA MET A 74 0.83 -1.62 -14.93
C MET A 74 1.88 -1.84 -16.03
N ASN A 75 2.52 -3.01 -16.09
CA ASN A 75 3.48 -3.33 -17.14
C ASN A 75 2.84 -3.42 -18.53
N ALA A 76 1.64 -4.00 -18.64
CA ALA A 76 0.90 -4.03 -19.90
C ALA A 76 0.51 -2.62 -20.39
N ILE A 77 0.06 -1.74 -19.48
CA ILE A 77 -0.31 -0.35 -19.82
C ILE A 77 0.92 0.46 -20.21
N LYS A 78 2.03 0.32 -19.48
CA LYS A 78 3.32 0.95 -19.82
C LYS A 78 3.80 0.53 -21.20
N ALA A 79 3.63 -0.73 -21.58
CA ALA A 79 3.98 -1.20 -22.93
C ALA A 79 3.15 -0.49 -24.01
N ASN A 80 1.86 -0.23 -23.77
CA ASN A 80 1.02 0.54 -24.70
C ASN A 80 1.42 2.01 -24.77
N GLN A 81 1.69 2.63 -23.63
CA GLN A 81 2.19 4.01 -23.56
C GLN A 81 3.51 4.14 -24.33
N LYS A 82 4.43 3.18 -24.18
CA LYS A 82 5.71 3.13 -24.90
C LYS A 82 5.46 3.15 -26.42
N ARG A 83 4.54 2.32 -26.92
CA ARG A 83 4.18 2.32 -28.35
C ARG A 83 3.65 3.67 -28.81
N MET A 84 2.84 4.33 -27.98
CA MET A 84 2.28 5.63 -28.33
C MET A 84 3.37 6.71 -28.39
N VAL A 85 4.26 6.77 -27.41
CA VAL A 85 5.41 7.70 -27.38
C VAL A 85 6.27 7.55 -28.64
N PHE A 86 6.63 6.31 -28.98
CA PHE A 86 7.44 6.04 -30.18
C PHE A 86 6.71 6.50 -31.47
N LYS A 87 5.41 6.24 -31.54
CA LYS A 87 4.58 6.67 -32.68
C LYS A 87 4.49 8.19 -32.80
N GLU A 88 4.28 8.92 -31.70
CA GLU A 88 4.25 10.39 -31.71
C GLU A 88 5.61 11.01 -32.01
N ALA A 89 6.68 10.38 -31.51
CA ALA A 89 8.05 10.77 -31.77
C ALA A 89 8.52 10.50 -33.21
N GLY A 90 7.77 9.70 -33.98
CA GLY A 90 8.17 9.24 -35.32
C GLY A 90 9.37 8.28 -35.29
N LEU A 91 9.58 7.57 -34.17
CA LEU A 91 10.69 6.65 -33.96
C LEU A 91 10.28 5.21 -34.30
N ASP A 92 11.18 4.46 -34.94
CA ASP A 92 11.01 3.02 -35.12
C ASP A 92 11.45 2.27 -33.86
N ILE A 93 10.49 1.64 -33.18
CA ILE A 93 10.74 0.83 -31.98
C ILE A 93 11.57 -0.43 -32.24
N LYS A 94 11.76 -0.81 -33.52
CA LYS A 94 12.59 -1.95 -33.91
C LYS A 94 14.04 -1.56 -34.21
N ASP A 95 14.33 -0.27 -34.27
CA ASP A 95 15.68 0.25 -34.50
C ASP A 95 16.36 0.48 -33.14
N PRO A 96 17.50 -0.18 -32.85
CA PRO A 96 18.16 -0.10 -31.54
C PRO A 96 18.61 1.32 -31.13
N ASP A 97 19.05 2.14 -32.08
CA ASP A 97 19.52 3.51 -31.81
C ASP A 97 18.33 4.43 -31.50
N GLN A 98 17.26 4.29 -32.27
CA GLN A 98 16.01 5.02 -32.03
C GLN A 98 15.28 4.52 -30.77
N TYR A 99 15.47 3.24 -30.41
CA TYR A 99 14.93 2.67 -29.18
C TYR A 99 15.47 3.37 -27.94
N LEU A 100 16.77 3.66 -27.88
CA LEU A 100 17.37 4.38 -26.76
C LEU A 100 16.77 5.78 -26.60
N ILE A 101 16.66 6.53 -27.71
CA ILE A 101 16.08 7.88 -27.73
C ILE A 101 14.60 7.85 -27.31
N GLY A 102 13.84 6.90 -27.86
CA GLY A 102 12.42 6.76 -27.54
C GLY A 102 12.19 6.37 -26.07
N MET A 103 13.11 5.61 -25.48
CA MET A 103 13.06 5.25 -24.06
C MET A 103 13.38 6.43 -23.12
N GLU A 104 14.29 7.34 -23.50
CA GLU A 104 14.50 8.59 -22.75
C GLU A 104 13.23 9.47 -22.79
N ARG A 105 12.67 9.69 -23.97
CA ARG A 105 11.39 10.42 -24.11
C ARG A 105 10.25 9.76 -23.33
N PHE A 106 10.15 8.44 -23.38
CA PHE A 106 9.13 7.71 -22.65
C PHE A 106 9.21 7.99 -21.14
N LYS A 107 10.42 8.08 -20.58
CA LYS A 107 10.61 8.43 -19.16
C LYS A 107 10.18 9.87 -18.86
N GLU A 108 10.52 10.84 -19.72
CA GLU A 108 10.15 12.25 -19.55
C GLU A 108 8.63 12.50 -19.71
N GLU A 109 8.00 11.84 -20.68
CA GLU A 109 6.59 12.07 -21.03
C GLU A 109 5.60 11.37 -20.09
N LEU A 110 6.00 10.24 -19.49
CA LEU A 110 5.18 9.54 -18.48
C LEU A 110 4.91 10.40 -17.24
N ILE A 111 5.86 11.26 -16.89
CA ILE A 111 5.79 12.13 -15.72
C ILE A 111 4.89 13.34 -15.99
N SER A 112 4.89 13.86 -17.22
CA SER A 112 4.26 15.15 -17.55
C SER A 112 2.86 15.08 -18.17
N LYS A 113 2.42 13.94 -18.74
CA LYS A 113 1.20 13.88 -19.60
C LYS A 113 0.29 12.65 -19.40
N LYS A 114 0.15 12.14 -18.18
CA LYS A 114 -0.57 10.87 -17.90
C LYS A 114 -2.02 10.82 -18.40
N ASP A 115 -2.82 11.87 -18.18
CA ASP A 115 -4.23 11.92 -18.61
C ASP A 115 -4.37 12.01 -20.13
N LEU A 116 -3.46 12.72 -20.80
CA LEU A 116 -3.42 12.80 -22.27
C LEU A 116 -3.19 11.42 -22.89
N TYR A 117 -2.28 10.63 -22.30
CA TYR A 117 -2.00 9.29 -22.80
C TYR A 117 -3.19 8.33 -22.62
N ALA A 118 -4.03 8.49 -21.59
CA ALA A 118 -5.23 7.66 -21.45
C ALA A 118 -6.17 7.83 -22.66
N ASP A 119 -6.44 9.08 -23.05
CA ASP A 119 -7.27 9.41 -24.21
C ASP A 119 -6.62 8.97 -25.53
N LEU A 120 -5.30 9.20 -25.68
CA LEU A 120 -4.55 8.80 -26.87
C LEU A 120 -4.57 7.29 -27.09
N LEU A 121 -4.41 6.50 -26.03
CA LEU A 121 -4.47 5.04 -26.12
C LEU A 121 -5.84 4.57 -26.60
N GLU A 122 -6.92 5.14 -26.08
CA GLU A 122 -8.28 4.80 -26.51
C GLU A 122 -8.55 5.19 -27.96
N GLN A 123 -8.14 6.39 -28.38
CA GLN A 123 -8.27 6.86 -29.77
C GLN A 123 -7.49 6.00 -30.76
N ASN A 124 -6.35 5.44 -30.34
CA ASN A 124 -5.52 4.56 -31.16
C ASN A 124 -5.90 3.08 -31.02
N GLY A 125 -6.96 2.77 -30.27
CA GLY A 125 -7.46 1.41 -30.09
C GLY A 125 -6.52 0.50 -29.29
N LEU A 126 -5.64 1.06 -28.46
CA LEU A 126 -4.74 0.34 -27.58
C LEU A 126 -5.43 0.06 -26.24
N TYR A 127 -5.44 -1.20 -25.80
CA TYR A 127 -6.12 -1.60 -24.58
C TYR A 127 -5.48 -2.83 -23.94
N VAL A 128 -5.76 -2.99 -22.65
CA VAL A 128 -5.45 -4.19 -21.87
C VAL A 128 -6.76 -4.89 -21.52
N LEU A 129 -6.79 -6.20 -21.71
CA LEU A 129 -7.92 -7.08 -21.46
C LEU A 129 -7.58 -8.02 -20.31
N ILE A 130 -8.30 -7.90 -19.20
CA ILE A 130 -8.25 -8.82 -18.07
C ILE A 130 -9.35 -9.87 -18.28
N THR A 131 -9.00 -11.15 -18.15
CA THR A 131 -9.94 -12.26 -18.11
C THR A 131 -9.87 -12.91 -16.74
N PHE A 132 -11.01 -13.01 -16.08
CA PHE A 132 -11.21 -13.80 -14.87
C PHE A 132 -11.94 -15.06 -15.28
N GLY A 133 -11.39 -16.22 -14.94
CA GLY A 133 -12.13 -17.45 -15.16
C GLY A 133 -11.59 -18.61 -14.38
N PHE A 134 -12.38 -19.67 -14.28
CA PHE A 134 -11.97 -20.90 -13.62
C PHE A 134 -12.48 -22.12 -14.37
N ASN A 135 -11.82 -23.24 -14.15
CA ASN A 135 -12.28 -24.56 -14.55
C ASN A 135 -12.35 -25.46 -13.30
N GLN A 136 -12.49 -26.77 -13.49
CA GLN A 136 -12.57 -27.72 -12.36
C GLN A 136 -11.29 -27.80 -11.52
N ASN A 137 -10.14 -27.36 -12.04
CA ASN A 137 -8.83 -27.62 -11.44
C ASN A 137 -8.04 -26.35 -11.10
N SER A 138 -8.49 -25.19 -11.57
CA SER A 138 -7.74 -23.93 -11.43
C SER A 138 -8.57 -22.69 -11.67
N PHE A 139 -8.21 -21.63 -10.96
CA PHE A 139 -8.51 -20.25 -11.28
C PHE A 139 -7.45 -19.68 -12.24
N LEU A 140 -7.88 -18.88 -13.20
CA LEU A 140 -7.07 -18.28 -14.23
C LEU A 140 -7.36 -16.79 -14.31
N LEU A 141 -6.34 -15.98 -14.09
CA LEU A 141 -6.29 -14.60 -14.51
C LEU A 141 -5.44 -14.50 -15.76
N LYS A 142 -5.94 -13.79 -16.76
CA LYS A 142 -5.20 -13.50 -17.99
C LYS A 142 -5.18 -12.00 -18.21
N VAL A 143 -4.00 -11.41 -18.32
CA VAL A 143 -3.81 -10.01 -18.72
C VAL A 143 -3.27 -10.01 -20.14
N SER A 144 -4.14 -9.65 -21.09
CA SER A 144 -3.80 -9.56 -22.51
C SER A 144 -3.60 -8.12 -22.92
N ASN A 145 -2.42 -7.79 -23.39
CA ASN A 145 -2.15 -6.55 -24.09
C ASN A 145 -2.34 -6.75 -25.60
N ASN A 146 -3.10 -5.86 -26.26
CA ASN A 146 -3.37 -5.95 -27.70
C ASN A 146 -2.18 -5.54 -28.60
N VAL A 147 -1.00 -5.42 -27.99
CA VAL A 147 0.28 -5.18 -28.64
C VAL A 147 1.20 -6.37 -28.40
N GLY A 148 1.88 -6.80 -29.46
CA GLY A 148 2.88 -7.87 -29.41
C GLY A 148 4.18 -7.36 -28.82
N ILE A 149 4.81 -8.19 -28.01
CA ILE A 149 6.16 -7.93 -27.50
C ILE A 149 7.19 -8.05 -28.63
N LEU A 150 8.27 -7.27 -28.58
CA LEU A 150 9.38 -7.46 -29.51
C LEU A 150 10.15 -8.76 -29.20
N PRO A 151 10.77 -9.44 -30.18
CA PRO A 151 11.53 -10.67 -29.92
C PRO A 151 12.62 -10.52 -28.86
N GLU A 152 13.32 -9.38 -28.87
CA GLU A 152 14.36 -9.07 -27.88
C GLU A 152 13.77 -8.89 -26.47
N GLU A 153 12.62 -8.22 -26.37
CA GLU A 153 11.88 -8.05 -25.12
C GLU A 153 11.36 -9.41 -24.60
N ASP A 154 10.83 -10.27 -25.48
CA ASP A 154 10.36 -11.63 -25.11
C ASP A 154 11.52 -12.47 -24.58
N GLN A 155 12.65 -12.49 -25.27
CA GLN A 155 13.83 -13.23 -24.83
C GLN A 155 14.27 -12.77 -23.42
N ARG A 156 14.34 -11.45 -23.19
CA ARG A 156 14.63 -10.88 -21.87
C ARG A 156 13.64 -11.35 -20.80
N ILE A 157 12.34 -11.32 -21.11
CA ILE A 157 11.29 -11.75 -20.18
C ILE A 157 11.38 -13.24 -19.87
N GLN A 158 11.58 -14.10 -20.87
CA GLN A 158 11.68 -15.55 -20.66
C GLN A 158 12.93 -15.92 -19.84
N GLU A 159 14.07 -15.27 -20.11
CA GLU A 159 15.29 -15.44 -19.34
C GLU A 159 15.08 -15.03 -17.87
N ARG A 160 14.39 -13.92 -17.62
CA ARG A 160 14.03 -13.45 -16.28
C ARG A 160 13.07 -14.40 -15.57
N ILE A 161 12.03 -14.89 -16.22
CA ILE A 161 11.09 -15.88 -15.65
C ILE A 161 11.82 -17.18 -15.30
N SER A 162 12.72 -17.64 -16.17
CA SER A 162 13.50 -18.86 -15.95
C SER A 162 14.41 -18.73 -14.72
N LYS A 163 15.18 -17.63 -14.62
CA LYS A 163 16.01 -17.32 -13.44
C LYS A 163 15.16 -17.15 -12.18
N ALA A 164 14.02 -16.48 -12.30
CA ALA A 164 13.11 -16.25 -11.18
C ALA A 164 12.56 -17.53 -10.53
N ARG A 165 12.30 -18.57 -11.33
CA ARG A 165 11.81 -19.86 -10.82
C ARG A 165 12.83 -20.59 -9.94
N SER A 166 14.13 -20.32 -10.10
CA SER A 166 15.16 -20.92 -9.25
C SER A 166 15.31 -20.24 -7.90
N TYR A 167 14.80 -19.02 -7.72
CA TYR A 167 15.03 -18.27 -6.49
C TYR A 167 14.28 -18.86 -5.29
N ASN A 168 14.99 -18.99 -4.18
CA ASN A 168 14.44 -19.48 -2.92
C ASN A 168 14.10 -18.34 -1.94
N ASP A 169 14.82 -17.23 -2.04
CA ASP A 169 14.61 -16.07 -1.19
C ASP A 169 14.91 -14.76 -1.94
N LEU A 170 14.60 -13.64 -1.28
CA LEU A 170 14.80 -12.30 -1.82
C LEU A 170 16.28 -12.01 -2.15
N SER A 171 17.23 -12.53 -1.35
CA SER A 171 18.66 -12.26 -1.55
C SER A 171 19.14 -12.80 -2.89
N GLU A 172 18.72 -14.01 -3.27
CA GLU A 172 19.04 -14.57 -4.59
C GLU A 172 18.41 -13.77 -5.74
N VAL A 173 17.19 -13.23 -5.54
CA VAL A 173 16.56 -12.32 -6.53
C VAL A 173 17.47 -11.11 -6.72
N PHE A 174 17.92 -10.49 -5.63
CA PHE A 174 18.67 -9.25 -5.66
C PHE A 174 20.11 -9.38 -6.16
N GLU A 175 20.86 -10.40 -5.72
CA GLU A 175 22.23 -10.67 -6.19
C GLU A 175 22.30 -10.83 -7.71
N ASN A 176 21.22 -11.35 -8.31
CA ASN A 176 21.14 -11.62 -9.73
C ASN A 176 20.44 -10.50 -10.54
N HIS A 177 19.94 -9.44 -9.90
CA HIS A 177 19.17 -8.35 -10.54
C HIS A 177 19.78 -6.94 -10.36
N GLY A 178 20.92 -6.80 -9.68
CA GLY A 178 21.50 -5.51 -9.27
C GLY A 178 21.82 -4.49 -10.38
N ASP A 179 21.88 -4.87 -11.66
CA ASP A 179 22.44 -4.04 -12.73
C ASP A 179 21.47 -3.62 -13.85
N GLU A 180 20.18 -3.98 -13.78
CA GLU A 180 19.28 -3.76 -14.91
C GLU A 180 18.48 -2.44 -14.79
N SER A 181 18.75 -1.51 -15.71
CA SER A 181 18.19 -0.15 -15.86
C SER A 181 16.68 -0.07 -16.15
N GLU A 182 16.00 -1.21 -16.21
CA GLU A 182 14.56 -1.34 -16.44
C GLU A 182 13.97 -2.18 -15.30
N GLY A 183 13.31 -1.54 -14.32
CA GLY A 183 12.63 -2.18 -13.17
C GLY A 183 11.56 -3.24 -13.50
N ALA A 184 11.44 -3.66 -14.76
CA ALA A 184 10.59 -4.73 -15.27
C ALA A 184 11.02 -6.15 -14.87
N GLY A 185 12.29 -6.37 -14.49
CA GLY A 185 12.78 -7.71 -14.12
C GLY A 185 12.43 -8.12 -12.69
N LEU A 186 12.56 -7.18 -11.75
CA LEU A 186 12.31 -7.42 -10.34
C LEU A 186 10.83 -7.76 -10.09
N GLY A 187 9.88 -6.97 -10.60
CA GLY A 187 8.43 -7.22 -10.39
C GLY A 187 7.98 -8.63 -10.83
N LEU A 188 8.56 -9.18 -11.90
CA LEU A 188 8.31 -10.55 -12.36
C LEU A 188 8.88 -11.60 -11.40
N ALA A 189 10.14 -11.42 -10.98
CA ALA A 189 10.78 -12.33 -10.04
C ALA A 189 10.06 -12.35 -8.68
N MET A 190 9.66 -11.18 -8.21
CA MET A 190 8.87 -10.98 -7.00
C MET A 190 7.51 -11.66 -7.09
N SER A 191 6.78 -11.48 -8.20
CA SER A 191 5.49 -12.14 -8.43
C SER A 191 5.61 -13.67 -8.38
N LEU A 192 6.66 -14.22 -8.98
CA LEU A 192 6.94 -15.66 -8.97
C LEU A 192 7.30 -16.16 -7.56
N LEU A 193 8.09 -15.41 -6.81
CA LEU A 193 8.46 -15.74 -5.43
C LEU A 193 7.24 -15.70 -4.50
N MET A 194 6.35 -14.71 -4.64
CA MET A 194 5.10 -14.65 -3.88
C MET A 194 4.20 -15.86 -4.14
N LEU A 195 4.03 -16.25 -5.41
CA LEU A 195 3.28 -17.47 -5.75
C LEU A 195 3.94 -18.70 -5.12
N LYS A 196 5.26 -18.80 -5.18
CA LYS A 196 6.01 -19.90 -4.54
C LYS A 196 5.81 -19.92 -3.02
N ASN A 197 5.78 -18.77 -2.35
CA ASN A 197 5.51 -18.67 -0.91
C ASN A 197 4.13 -19.18 -0.53
N GLU A 198 3.13 -18.95 -1.38
CA GLU A 198 1.77 -19.47 -1.22
C GLU A 198 1.64 -20.96 -1.61
N GLY A 199 2.74 -21.63 -1.97
CA GLY A 199 2.75 -23.01 -2.44
C GLY A 199 2.27 -23.21 -3.89
N ILE A 200 2.19 -22.12 -4.66
CA ILE A 200 1.73 -22.09 -6.05
C ILE A 200 2.95 -22.16 -6.98
N GLU A 201 3.41 -23.37 -7.26
CA GLU A 201 4.64 -23.63 -8.02
C GLU A 201 4.44 -23.88 -9.53
N GLY A 202 5.58 -23.92 -10.23
CA GLY A 202 5.70 -24.41 -11.58
C GLY A 202 5.30 -23.38 -12.62
N ASP A 203 4.13 -23.60 -13.19
CA ASP A 203 3.74 -23.05 -14.48
C ASP A 203 2.55 -22.07 -14.34
N SER A 204 2.44 -21.53 -13.11
CA SER A 204 1.43 -20.63 -12.59
C SER A 204 1.53 -19.24 -13.18
N TYR A 205 2.73 -18.66 -13.30
CA TYR A 205 2.94 -17.41 -14.01
C TYR A 205 3.66 -17.65 -15.35
N ARG A 206 3.09 -17.14 -16.43
CA ARG A 206 3.66 -17.24 -17.79
C ARG A 206 3.32 -16.03 -18.64
N ILE A 207 4.24 -15.65 -19.51
CA ILE A 207 3.99 -14.66 -20.57
C ILE A 207 4.13 -15.35 -21.92
N LYS A 208 3.19 -15.08 -22.83
CA LYS A 208 3.22 -15.54 -24.22
C LYS A 208 2.84 -14.41 -25.17
N SER A 209 3.46 -14.36 -26.33
CA SER A 209 3.07 -13.48 -27.43
C SER A 209 2.62 -14.31 -28.63
N GLU A 210 1.37 -14.16 -29.03
CA GLU A 210 0.78 -14.89 -30.16
C GLU A 210 -0.03 -13.89 -31.00
N GLU A 211 0.15 -13.93 -32.33
CA GLU A 211 -0.61 -13.10 -33.28
C GLU A 211 -0.57 -11.58 -33.00
N GLY A 212 0.53 -11.08 -32.41
CA GLY A 212 0.66 -9.67 -32.04
C GLY A 212 -0.10 -9.28 -30.77
N ILE A 213 -0.48 -10.24 -29.94
CA ILE A 213 -1.07 -10.03 -28.61
C ILE A 213 -0.15 -10.65 -27.57
N THR A 214 0.22 -9.87 -26.55
CA THR A 214 1.00 -10.36 -25.41
C THR A 214 0.05 -10.71 -24.28
N SER A 215 0.15 -11.91 -23.71
CA SER A 215 -0.71 -12.37 -22.62
C SER A 215 0.11 -12.90 -21.46
N ALA A 216 -0.06 -12.30 -20.29
CA ALA A 216 0.37 -12.85 -19.02
C ALA A 216 -0.74 -13.71 -18.42
N TYR A 217 -0.39 -14.89 -17.93
CA TYR A 217 -1.29 -15.86 -17.31
C TYR A 217 -0.86 -16.05 -15.86
N ILE A 218 -1.80 -15.92 -14.94
CA ILE A 218 -1.66 -16.24 -13.51
C ILE A 218 -2.66 -17.36 -13.24
N LYS A 219 -2.16 -18.59 -13.08
CA LYS A 219 -2.93 -19.82 -12.90
C LYS A 219 -2.73 -20.31 -11.48
N ILE A 220 -3.84 -20.45 -10.77
CA ILE A 220 -3.89 -20.90 -9.38
C ILE A 220 -4.61 -22.25 -9.36
N PRO A 221 -3.89 -23.36 -9.18
CA PRO A 221 -4.53 -24.66 -9.05
C PRO A 221 -5.36 -24.69 -7.77
N PHE A 222 -6.47 -25.42 -7.75
CA PHE A 222 -7.27 -25.57 -6.52
C PHE A 222 -6.62 -26.53 -5.51
N GLU A 223 -5.95 -27.55 -6.03
CA GLU A 223 -5.10 -28.44 -5.25
C GLU A 223 -3.67 -27.93 -5.29
N PHE A 224 -3.38 -26.89 -4.52
CA PHE A 224 -2.00 -26.55 -4.18
C PHE A 224 -1.70 -27.11 -2.79
N LYS A 225 -0.56 -27.79 -2.66
CA LYS A 225 -0.02 -28.02 -1.32
C LYS A 225 0.32 -26.64 -0.79
N LYS A 226 -0.28 -26.23 0.33
CA LYS A 226 0.30 -25.19 1.20
C LYS A 226 1.67 -25.68 1.68
N ARG A 227 2.65 -25.69 0.77
CA ARG A 227 4.05 -25.73 1.11
C ARG A 227 4.40 -24.27 1.31
N ASN A 228 4.18 -23.81 2.52
CA ASN A 228 4.79 -22.59 2.99
C ASN A 228 6.31 -22.84 2.97
N ILE A 229 6.97 -22.49 1.87
CA ILE A 229 8.42 -22.59 1.75
C ILE A 229 9.10 -21.57 2.69
N ASN A 230 8.35 -20.62 3.27
CA ASN A 230 8.79 -19.70 4.31
C ASN A 230 8.08 -19.87 5.68
N LEU A 231 7.56 -21.07 5.99
CA LEU A 231 6.91 -21.37 7.30
C LEU A 231 7.76 -21.00 8.52
N GLN A 232 9.08 -20.99 8.38
CA GLN A 232 9.96 -20.57 9.46
C GLN A 232 9.83 -19.07 9.70
N LYS A 233 10.13 -18.19 8.74
CA LYS A 233 10.02 -16.74 8.94
C LYS A 233 8.60 -16.26 9.24
N THR A 234 7.57 -16.75 8.53
CA THR A 234 6.18 -16.37 8.86
C THR A 234 5.74 -16.97 10.20
N GLY A 235 6.20 -18.18 10.54
CA GLY A 235 5.99 -18.80 11.85
C GLY A 235 6.71 -18.05 12.97
N ASP A 236 7.91 -17.54 12.72
CA ASP A 236 8.69 -16.69 13.62
C ASP A 236 7.99 -15.35 13.80
N ILE A 237 7.38 -14.78 12.74
CA ILE A 237 6.53 -13.58 12.84
C ILE A 237 5.32 -13.84 13.72
N PHE A 238 4.62 -14.97 13.55
CA PHE A 238 3.48 -15.30 14.40
C PHE A 238 3.91 -15.59 15.84
N ALA A 239 5.04 -16.29 16.04
CA ALA A 239 5.59 -16.55 17.36
C ALA A 239 6.01 -15.24 18.06
N GLU A 240 6.61 -14.30 17.32
CA GLU A 240 7.01 -13.00 17.83
C GLU A 240 5.81 -12.08 18.11
N LEU A 241 4.77 -12.16 17.27
CA LEU A 241 3.48 -11.56 17.56
C LEU A 241 2.87 -12.15 18.84
N ASP A 242 3.05 -13.45 19.11
CA ASP A 242 2.64 -14.08 20.36
C ASP A 242 3.48 -13.63 21.57
N THR A 243 4.77 -13.33 21.39
CA THR A 243 5.63 -12.78 22.45
C THR A 243 5.41 -11.29 22.71
N LEU A 244 4.64 -10.58 21.89
CA LEU A 244 4.27 -9.20 22.21
C LEU A 244 3.53 -9.15 23.55
N PRO A 245 3.98 -8.31 24.49
CA PRO A 245 3.28 -8.16 25.76
C PRO A 245 1.86 -7.65 25.51
N THR A 246 0.96 -8.00 26.41
CA THR A 246 -0.36 -7.37 26.46
C THR A 246 -0.19 -5.87 26.69
N PHE A 247 -1.11 -5.08 26.15
CA PHE A 247 -1.09 -3.64 26.33
C PHE A 247 -1.08 -3.28 27.84
N PRO A 248 -0.34 -2.24 28.29
CA PRO A 248 -0.04 -2.08 29.71
C PRO A 248 -1.31 -1.91 30.55
N ASP A 249 -1.45 -2.72 31.61
CA ASP A 249 -2.67 -2.77 32.43
C ASP A 249 -3.03 -1.42 33.05
N ASN A 250 -2.04 -0.63 33.45
CA ASN A 250 -2.25 0.72 33.96
C ASN A 250 -2.92 1.63 32.91
N ILE A 251 -2.50 1.54 31.66
CA ILE A 251 -3.07 2.30 30.55
C ILE A 251 -4.47 1.78 30.22
N ASN A 252 -4.67 0.45 30.15
CA ASN A 252 -5.98 -0.16 29.94
C ASN A 252 -7.01 0.27 31.01
N GLN A 253 -6.60 0.34 32.27
CA GLN A 253 -7.45 0.81 33.37
C GLN A 253 -7.86 2.27 33.19
N ILE A 254 -6.91 3.15 32.80
CA ILE A 254 -7.20 4.56 32.55
C ILE A 254 -8.15 4.72 31.36
N MET A 255 -7.90 4.01 30.25
CA MET A 255 -8.78 4.03 29.07
C MET A 255 -10.19 3.49 29.38
N SER A 256 -10.28 2.42 30.17
CA SER A 256 -11.57 1.88 30.62
C SER A 256 -12.37 2.91 31.42
N LEU A 257 -11.70 3.70 32.28
CA LEU A 257 -12.35 4.76 33.03
C LEU A 257 -12.78 5.92 32.13
N ILE A 258 -11.95 6.34 31.18
CA ILE A 258 -12.32 7.39 30.21
C ILE A 258 -13.63 7.07 29.48
N ASN A 259 -13.85 5.79 29.17
CA ASN A 259 -15.05 5.33 28.44
C ASN A 259 -16.29 5.10 29.33
N LYS A 260 -16.21 5.29 30.66
CA LYS A 260 -17.37 5.18 31.56
C LYS A 260 -18.11 6.53 31.65
N PRO A 261 -19.46 6.55 31.60
CA PRO A 261 -20.22 7.80 31.66
C PRO A 261 -20.05 8.61 32.96
N ASP A 262 -19.77 7.92 34.08
CA ASP A 262 -19.75 8.50 35.44
C ASP A 262 -18.33 8.69 36.00
N SER A 263 -17.28 8.55 35.18
CA SER A 263 -15.90 8.69 35.65
C SER A 263 -15.53 10.15 35.89
N SER A 264 -15.01 10.44 37.08
CA SER A 264 -14.47 11.76 37.40
C SER A 264 -13.06 11.93 36.82
N ILE A 265 -12.73 13.16 36.40
CA ILE A 265 -11.37 13.50 35.96
C ILE A 265 -10.35 13.19 37.08
N GLN A 266 -10.73 13.37 38.35
CA GLN A 266 -9.90 13.04 39.51
C GLN A 266 -9.49 11.55 39.56
N ASN A 267 -10.42 10.63 39.31
CA ASN A 267 -10.10 9.19 39.30
C ASN A 267 -9.10 8.84 38.17
N ILE A 268 -9.21 9.55 37.04
CA ILE A 268 -8.31 9.40 35.90
C ILE A 268 -6.93 9.97 36.24
N THR A 269 -6.88 11.16 36.82
CA THR A 269 -5.65 11.81 37.30
C THR A 269 -4.91 10.94 38.32
N GLU A 270 -5.61 10.33 39.27
CA GLU A 270 -5.02 9.45 40.27
C GLU A 270 -4.32 8.24 39.64
N LEU A 271 -4.92 7.62 38.62
CA LEU A 271 -4.29 6.49 37.94
C LEU A 271 -3.13 6.91 37.05
N VAL A 272 -3.26 8.02 36.32
CA VAL A 272 -2.15 8.58 35.52
C VAL A 272 -0.96 8.93 36.41
N SER A 273 -1.22 9.52 37.58
CA SER A 273 -0.17 9.95 38.53
C SER A 273 0.71 8.81 39.07
N ARG A 274 0.27 7.55 38.93
CA ARG A 274 1.05 6.37 39.34
C ARG A 274 2.20 6.07 38.38
N ASP A 275 2.14 6.59 37.16
CA ASP A 275 3.20 6.48 36.15
C ASP A 275 3.82 7.86 35.91
N VAL A 276 5.03 8.05 36.43
CA VAL A 276 5.78 9.32 36.35
C VAL A 276 6.11 9.67 34.90
N SER A 277 6.40 8.67 34.06
CA SER A 277 6.71 8.90 32.63
C SER A 277 5.46 9.38 31.90
N LEU A 278 4.34 8.69 32.10
CA LEU A 278 3.04 9.05 31.53
C LEU A 278 2.58 10.45 31.96
N SER A 279 2.69 10.75 33.25
CA SER A 279 2.35 12.06 33.82
C SER A 279 3.20 13.18 33.21
N THR A 280 4.50 12.94 33.06
CA THR A 280 5.43 13.91 32.45
C THR A 280 5.12 14.14 30.98
N ASN A 281 4.79 13.09 30.23
CA ASN A 281 4.42 13.20 28.81
C ASN A 281 3.09 13.95 28.62
N ILE A 282 2.09 13.70 29.46
CA ILE A 282 0.81 14.42 29.42
C ILE A 282 1.01 15.90 29.75
N LEU A 283 1.82 16.24 30.77
CA LEU A 283 2.16 17.63 31.10
C LEU A 283 2.93 18.34 29.98
N LYS A 284 3.89 17.66 29.35
CA LYS A 284 4.62 18.20 28.18
C LYS A 284 3.67 18.46 27.01
N LEU A 285 2.77 17.51 26.73
CA LEU A 285 1.78 17.64 25.66
C LEU A 285 0.81 18.79 25.92
N ALA A 286 0.26 18.92 27.13
CA ALA A 286 -0.64 20.01 27.48
C ALA A 286 0.00 21.40 27.34
N ASN A 287 1.31 21.49 27.51
CA ASN A 287 2.10 22.72 27.35
C ASN A 287 2.65 22.93 25.93
N SER A 288 2.42 22.00 25.00
CA SER A 288 2.89 22.13 23.62
C SER A 288 2.11 23.19 22.84
N ALA A 289 2.71 23.71 21.77
CA ALA A 289 2.06 24.69 20.88
C ALA A 289 0.70 24.20 20.34
N SER A 290 0.51 22.88 20.24
CA SER A 290 -0.71 22.23 19.75
C SER A 290 -1.96 22.51 20.60
N PHE A 291 -1.81 22.90 21.88
CA PHE A 291 -2.93 23.26 22.75
C PHE A 291 -3.04 24.77 23.00
N SER A 292 -2.14 25.57 22.40
CA SER A 292 -2.22 27.05 22.31
C SER A 292 -2.55 27.75 23.63
N GLN A 293 -1.94 27.30 24.73
CA GLN A 293 -2.16 27.87 26.06
C GLN A 293 -1.38 29.17 26.24
N ARG A 294 -2.04 30.20 26.82
CA ARG A 294 -1.40 31.47 27.20
C ARG A 294 -0.59 31.36 28.48
N THR A 295 -0.86 30.33 29.28
CA THR A 295 -0.29 30.12 30.61
C THR A 295 0.16 28.67 30.74
N ARG A 296 1.34 28.45 31.34
CA ARG A 296 1.90 27.11 31.53
C ARG A 296 1.03 26.31 32.49
N VAL A 297 0.73 25.07 32.14
CA VAL A 297 0.02 24.09 32.96
C VAL A 297 1.03 23.34 33.82
N GLU A 298 0.86 23.38 35.14
CA GLU A 298 1.77 22.74 36.11
C GLU A 298 1.11 21.58 36.88
N ASP A 299 -0.23 21.47 36.82
CA ASP A 299 -1.04 20.43 37.46
C ASP A 299 -1.52 19.40 36.43
N LEU A 300 -1.49 18.11 36.81
CA LEU A 300 -1.87 16.99 35.94
C LEU A 300 -3.39 16.95 35.66
N GLU A 301 -4.23 17.28 36.63
CA GLU A 301 -5.68 17.36 36.44
C GLU A 301 -6.03 18.46 35.44
N ASP A 302 -5.37 19.62 35.54
CA ASP A 302 -5.56 20.72 34.59
C ASP A 302 -5.00 20.40 33.21
N ALA A 303 -3.89 19.64 33.13
CA ALA A 303 -3.38 19.12 31.86
C ALA A 303 -4.40 18.20 31.19
N ILE A 304 -5.03 17.29 31.95
CA ILE A 304 -6.08 16.39 31.44
C ILE A 304 -7.32 17.18 31.00
N LYS A 305 -7.71 18.26 31.70
CA LYS A 305 -8.82 19.13 31.28
C LYS A 305 -8.51 19.88 29.98
N VAL A 306 -7.29 20.40 29.85
CA VAL A 306 -6.82 21.11 28.64
C VAL A 306 -6.77 20.18 27.43
N ILE A 307 -6.30 18.95 27.64
CA ILE A 307 -6.23 17.91 26.61
C ILE A 307 -7.64 17.41 26.25
N GLY A 308 -8.46 17.11 27.26
CA GLY A 308 -9.77 16.50 27.15
C GLY A 308 -9.70 14.97 27.16
N LEU A 309 -10.70 14.30 27.73
CA LEU A 309 -10.67 12.84 27.94
C LEU A 309 -10.53 12.03 26.65
N SER A 310 -11.20 12.47 25.59
CA SER A 310 -11.15 11.79 24.30
C SER A 310 -9.82 12.00 23.57
N GLU A 311 -9.08 13.06 23.87
CA GLU A 311 -7.70 13.25 23.40
C GLU A 311 -6.70 12.46 24.25
N LEU A 312 -6.91 12.45 25.57
CA LEU A 312 -6.12 11.69 26.50
C LEU A 312 -6.11 10.20 26.12
N ASN A 313 -7.26 9.63 25.75
CA ASN A 313 -7.35 8.23 25.32
C ASN A 313 -6.43 7.90 24.13
N ASN A 314 -6.33 8.81 23.16
CA ASN A 314 -5.49 8.64 21.97
C ASN A 314 -3.99 8.82 22.30
N ILE A 315 -3.66 9.76 23.20
CA ILE A 315 -2.29 9.94 23.71
C ILE A 315 -1.83 8.67 24.44
N LEU A 316 -2.69 8.11 25.29
CA LEU A 316 -2.44 6.88 26.04
C LEU A 316 -2.16 5.69 25.12
N LEU A 317 -2.93 5.54 24.04
CA LEU A 317 -2.71 4.51 23.01
C LEU A 317 -1.32 4.63 22.38
N SER A 318 -0.95 5.83 21.95
CA SER A 318 0.35 6.08 21.31
C SER A 318 1.52 5.91 22.29
N LEU A 319 1.40 6.40 23.53
CA LEU A 319 2.46 6.27 24.55
C LEU A 319 2.63 4.84 25.03
N GLY A 320 1.54 4.08 25.20
CA GLY A 320 1.60 2.68 25.58
C GLY A 320 2.24 1.81 24.49
N THR A 321 1.89 2.08 23.23
CA THR A 321 2.52 1.40 22.09
C THR A 321 4.00 1.73 22.00
N LYS A 322 4.36 3.02 22.09
CA LYS A 322 5.76 3.46 22.11
C LYS A 322 6.56 2.72 23.17
N LYS A 323 6.06 2.69 24.41
CA LYS A 323 6.76 2.05 25.53
C LYS A 323 7.04 0.57 25.27
N ILE A 324 6.04 -0.18 24.79
CA ILE A 324 6.21 -1.62 24.49
C ILE A 324 7.28 -1.83 23.41
N LEU A 325 7.25 -1.02 22.35
CA LEU A 325 8.12 -1.21 21.20
C LEU A 325 9.54 -0.72 21.46
N GLU A 326 9.70 0.41 22.16
CA GLU A 326 10.99 0.98 22.60
C GLU A 326 11.72 0.04 23.57
N GLU A 327 11.01 -0.66 24.45
CA GLU A 327 11.62 -1.62 25.39
C GLU A 327 12.08 -2.91 24.70
N LYS A 328 11.53 -3.24 23.52
CA LYS A 328 11.70 -4.55 22.87
C LYS A 328 12.53 -4.50 21.59
N TYR A 329 12.58 -3.36 20.88
CA TYR A 329 13.13 -3.26 19.54
C TYR A 329 14.01 -2.02 19.34
N ASP A 330 15.27 -2.22 18.96
CA ASP A 330 16.27 -1.15 18.80
C ASP A 330 15.95 -0.23 17.58
N GLU A 331 15.34 -0.78 16.52
CA GLU A 331 15.00 -0.06 15.29
C GLU A 331 13.75 0.82 15.42
N PHE A 332 13.10 0.81 16.59
CA PHE A 332 11.87 1.54 16.86
C PHE A 332 12.00 3.05 16.61
N GLU A 333 13.14 3.67 16.93
CA GLU A 333 13.32 5.12 16.81
C GLU A 333 13.11 5.63 15.38
N ALA A 334 13.67 4.95 14.37
CA ALA A 334 13.55 5.37 12.97
C ALA A 334 12.10 5.25 12.45
N ILE A 335 11.39 4.18 12.83
CA ILE A 335 9.97 4.00 12.50
C ILE A 335 9.13 5.06 13.21
N TRP A 336 9.45 5.36 14.47
CA TRP A 336 8.73 6.34 15.26
C TRP A 336 8.89 7.77 14.73
N GLU A 337 10.08 8.13 14.23
CA GLU A 337 10.31 9.43 13.59
C GLU A 337 9.44 9.59 12.33
N ARG A 338 9.42 8.57 11.45
CA ARG A 338 8.55 8.56 10.26
C ARG A 338 7.08 8.68 10.64
N SER A 339 6.63 7.89 11.61
CA SER A 339 5.24 7.88 12.09
C SER A 339 4.85 9.21 12.74
N SER A 340 5.79 9.87 13.43
CA SER A 340 5.59 11.20 14.02
C SER A 340 5.42 12.29 12.96
N LEU A 341 6.25 12.26 11.90
CA LEU A 341 6.10 13.15 10.76
C LEU A 341 4.77 12.90 10.01
N SER A 342 4.42 11.63 9.79
CA SER A 342 3.13 11.25 9.19
C SER A 342 1.96 11.82 10.00
N ALA A 343 2.00 11.67 11.33
CA ALA A 343 0.98 12.20 12.22
C ALA A 343 0.88 13.73 12.17
N PHE A 344 2.01 14.44 12.05
CA PHE A 344 2.02 15.88 11.86
C PHE A 344 1.39 16.30 10.52
N ILE A 345 1.74 15.62 9.43
CA ILE A 345 1.16 15.88 8.10
C ILE A 345 -0.34 15.60 8.11
N CYS A 346 -0.76 14.48 8.70
CA CYS A 346 -2.17 14.11 8.85
C CYS A 346 -2.95 15.17 9.65
N ARG A 347 -2.35 15.74 10.70
CA ARG A 347 -2.94 16.88 11.42
C ARG A 347 -3.19 18.06 10.49
N ARG A 348 -2.19 18.46 9.69
CA ARG A 348 -2.33 19.56 8.73
C ARG A 348 -3.34 19.28 7.64
N LEU A 349 -3.43 18.05 7.16
CA LEU A 349 -4.47 17.63 6.21
C LEU A 349 -5.87 17.75 6.84
N GLY A 350 -6.05 17.28 8.07
CA GLY A 350 -7.32 17.40 8.77
C GLY A 350 -7.72 18.85 9.06
N GLU A 351 -6.76 19.71 9.45
CA GLU A 351 -6.97 21.15 9.64
C GLU A 351 -7.36 21.84 8.32
N ARG A 352 -6.67 21.52 7.22
CA ARG A 352 -6.99 22.01 5.87
C ARG A 352 -8.42 21.65 5.47
N MET A 353 -8.88 20.45 5.83
CA MET A 353 -10.24 19.98 5.55
C MET A 353 -11.29 20.51 6.52
N GLY A 354 -10.89 21.26 7.55
CA GLY A 354 -11.79 21.76 8.59
C GLY A 354 -12.41 20.66 9.44
N TRP A 355 -11.73 19.52 9.59
CA TRP A 355 -12.20 18.43 10.43
C TRP A 355 -12.27 18.85 11.90
N LYS A 356 -13.19 18.23 12.64
CA LYS A 356 -13.32 18.49 14.08
C LYS A 356 -12.04 18.06 14.79
N LYS A 357 -11.65 18.80 15.84
CA LYS A 357 -10.47 18.48 16.67
C LYS A 357 -10.42 16.99 17.02
N GLN A 358 -11.53 16.43 17.50
CA GLN A 358 -11.62 15.02 17.89
C GLN A 358 -11.32 14.03 16.75
N THR A 359 -11.72 14.34 15.52
CA THR A 359 -11.45 13.51 14.35
C THR A 359 -9.98 13.57 13.99
N ILE A 360 -9.39 14.77 14.02
CA ILE A 360 -7.95 15.00 13.80
C ILE A 360 -7.12 14.23 14.83
N THR A 361 -7.57 14.18 16.08
CA THR A 361 -6.92 13.42 17.15
C THR A 361 -6.84 11.93 16.85
N VAL A 362 -7.97 11.32 16.48
CA VAL A 362 -8.03 9.89 16.15
C VAL A 362 -7.16 9.60 14.92
N LEU A 363 -7.19 10.49 13.93
CA LEU A 363 -6.32 10.43 12.77
C LEU A 363 -4.83 10.49 13.14
N VAL A 364 -4.43 11.41 14.01
CA VAL A 364 -3.04 11.54 14.49
C VAL A 364 -2.59 10.26 15.20
N CYS A 365 -3.47 9.67 16.02
CA CYS A 365 -3.19 8.40 16.68
C CYS A 365 -3.05 7.26 15.67
N ALA A 366 -3.97 7.16 14.71
CA ALA A 366 -3.89 6.18 13.64
C ALA A 366 -2.60 6.33 12.82
N ALA A 367 -2.19 7.56 12.50
CA ALA A 367 -0.95 7.86 11.80
C ALA A 367 0.31 7.54 12.63
N LEU A 368 0.26 7.67 13.97
CA LEU A 368 1.39 7.22 14.82
C LEU A 368 1.53 5.69 14.85
N LEU A 369 0.44 4.97 14.60
CA LEU A 369 0.36 3.52 14.77
C LEU A 369 0.31 2.74 13.45
N HIS A 370 0.18 3.42 12.30
CA HIS A 370 -0.06 2.75 11.02
C HIS A 370 1.07 1.79 10.61
N ASP A 371 2.31 2.15 10.92
CA ASP A 371 3.51 1.37 10.61
C ASP A 371 3.96 0.44 11.75
N VAL A 372 3.11 0.19 12.75
CA VAL A 372 3.43 -0.67 13.91
C VAL A 372 3.91 -2.08 13.50
N GLY A 373 3.40 -2.60 12.38
CA GLY A 373 3.84 -3.88 11.84
C GLY A 373 5.30 -3.88 11.37
N ARG A 374 5.85 -2.75 10.94
CA ARG A 374 7.26 -2.65 10.51
C ARG A 374 8.23 -2.93 11.65
N VAL A 375 7.86 -2.61 12.88
CA VAL A 375 8.71 -2.81 14.06
C VAL A 375 8.96 -4.30 14.28
N ILE A 376 7.92 -5.14 14.16
CA ILE A 376 8.08 -6.60 14.27
C ILE A 376 8.88 -7.14 13.08
N LEU A 377 8.63 -6.66 11.86
CA LEU A 377 9.39 -7.13 10.68
C LEU A 377 10.90 -6.86 10.85
N LEU A 378 11.28 -5.68 11.33
CA LEU A 378 12.67 -5.33 11.61
C LEU A 378 13.29 -6.19 12.70
N SER A 379 12.52 -6.56 13.74
CA SER A 379 13.05 -7.39 14.81
C SER A 379 13.46 -8.80 14.38
N ILE A 380 12.82 -9.33 13.33
CA ILE A 380 13.01 -10.71 12.86
C ILE A 380 14.15 -10.79 11.85
N ASP A 381 14.28 -9.76 11.01
CA ASP A 381 15.36 -9.64 10.05
C ASP A 381 15.71 -8.15 9.87
N PRO A 382 16.61 -7.61 10.71
CA PRO A 382 16.96 -6.18 10.70
C PRO A 382 17.47 -5.70 9.34
N ASN A 383 18.11 -6.61 8.60
CA ASN A 383 18.67 -6.32 7.28
C ASN A 383 17.61 -6.41 6.16
N VAL A 384 16.37 -6.87 6.44
CA VAL A 384 15.36 -7.04 5.39
C VAL A 384 14.92 -5.69 4.83
N LEU A 385 14.74 -4.68 5.70
CA LEU A 385 14.41 -3.33 5.25
C LEU A 385 15.61 -2.62 4.64
N GLU A 386 16.83 -2.86 5.15
CA GLU A 386 18.05 -2.31 4.55
C GLU A 386 18.23 -2.83 3.14
N LYS A 387 18.12 -4.15 2.92
CA LYS A 387 18.08 -4.77 1.59
C LYS A 387 16.95 -4.20 0.74
N ILE A 388 15.71 -4.16 1.26
CA ILE A 388 14.59 -3.56 0.53
C ILE A 388 14.89 -2.10 0.14
N SER A 389 15.49 -1.30 1.03
CA SER A 389 15.79 0.12 0.82
C SER A 389 16.98 0.39 -0.10
N GLU A 390 18.08 -0.36 0.03
CA GLU A 390 19.24 -0.33 -0.87
C GLU A 390 18.83 -0.66 -2.29
N ILE A 391 17.92 -1.63 -2.43
CA ILE A 391 17.36 -1.98 -3.71
C ILE A 391 16.37 -0.92 -4.19
N LEU A 392 15.48 -0.39 -3.34
CA LEU A 392 14.50 0.64 -3.72
C LEU A 392 15.13 1.99 -4.14
N GLY A 393 16.38 2.29 -3.77
CA GLY A 393 17.00 3.60 -4.00
C GLY A 393 16.77 4.16 -5.41
N ASN A 394 16.38 5.43 -5.55
CA ASN A 394 16.14 6.24 -6.79
C ASN A 394 15.54 5.55 -8.04
N ARG A 395 15.01 4.31 -8.02
CA ARG A 395 14.44 3.67 -9.21
C ARG A 395 12.99 3.24 -9.01
N LEU A 396 12.26 3.19 -10.11
CA LEU A 396 10.85 2.77 -10.17
C LEU A 396 10.74 1.25 -9.98
N TYR A 397 10.62 0.82 -8.73
CA TYR A 397 10.53 -0.60 -8.33
C TYR A 397 9.10 -1.02 -7.97
N PRO A 398 8.83 -2.35 -7.81
CA PRO A 398 7.56 -2.85 -7.27
C PRO A 398 7.21 -2.23 -5.92
N SER A 399 5.92 -2.25 -5.57
CA SER A 399 5.44 -1.70 -4.29
C SER A 399 6.18 -2.33 -3.10
N PRO A 400 6.57 -1.56 -2.06
CA PRO A 400 7.22 -2.07 -0.86
C PRO A 400 6.49 -3.27 -0.21
N LEU A 401 5.16 -3.33 -0.32
CA LEU A 401 4.36 -4.48 0.15
C LEU A 401 4.68 -5.78 -0.58
N THR A 402 4.86 -5.71 -1.90
CA THR A 402 5.21 -6.86 -2.74
C THR A 402 6.57 -7.41 -2.33
N LEU A 403 7.49 -6.55 -1.90
CA LEU A 403 8.80 -6.95 -1.40
C LEU A 403 8.70 -7.67 -0.05
N GLU A 404 7.93 -7.13 0.88
CA GLU A 404 7.72 -7.74 2.19
C GLU A 404 6.99 -9.09 2.11
N GLU A 405 5.92 -9.19 1.33
CA GLU A 405 5.17 -10.44 1.16
C GLU A 405 6.02 -11.54 0.51
N ALA A 406 6.89 -11.17 -0.43
CA ALA A 406 7.79 -12.14 -1.05
C ALA A 406 8.97 -12.54 -0.15
N ALA A 407 9.48 -11.64 0.70
CA ALA A 407 10.56 -11.99 1.63
C ALA A 407 10.06 -12.75 2.86
N LEU A 408 8.90 -12.38 3.38
CA LEU A 408 8.45 -12.73 4.74
C LEU A 408 7.12 -13.50 4.75
N GLY A 409 6.41 -13.55 3.62
CA GLY A 409 5.08 -14.17 3.51
C GLY A 409 3.95 -13.33 4.07
N ILE A 410 4.25 -12.14 4.59
CA ILE A 410 3.27 -11.19 5.14
C ILE A 410 3.80 -9.76 4.99
N SER A 411 2.91 -8.81 4.68
CA SER A 411 3.24 -7.38 4.63
C SER A 411 3.15 -6.72 6.01
N HIS A 412 3.87 -5.61 6.21
CA HIS A 412 3.80 -4.84 7.47
C HIS A 412 2.40 -4.33 7.74
N THR A 413 1.62 -4.03 6.69
CA THR A 413 0.25 -3.54 6.84
C THR A 413 -0.67 -4.62 7.42
N THR A 414 -0.62 -5.83 6.87
CA THR A 414 -1.35 -6.98 7.39
C THR A 414 -0.97 -7.26 8.84
N LEU A 415 0.34 -7.26 9.13
CA LEU A 415 0.84 -7.45 10.49
C LEU A 415 0.41 -6.33 11.44
N GLY A 416 0.41 -5.08 10.98
CA GLY A 416 -0.06 -3.91 11.73
C GLY A 416 -1.53 -4.02 12.12
N GLY A 417 -2.37 -4.47 11.18
CA GLY A 417 -3.78 -4.79 11.45
C GLY A 417 -3.94 -5.85 12.54
N MET A 418 -3.17 -6.94 12.47
CA MET A 418 -3.19 -8.02 13.47
C MET A 418 -2.75 -7.55 14.86
N ILE A 419 -1.72 -6.70 14.95
CA ILE A 419 -1.26 -6.11 16.21
C ILE A 419 -2.36 -5.24 16.82
N CYS A 420 -2.97 -4.37 16.00
CA CYS A 420 -4.05 -3.50 16.43
C CYS A 420 -5.27 -4.30 16.93
N GLU A 421 -5.59 -5.41 16.27
CA GLU A 421 -6.65 -6.33 16.70
C GLU A 421 -6.30 -7.01 18.03
N LYS A 422 -5.08 -7.53 18.18
CA LYS A 422 -4.60 -8.14 19.43
C LYS A 422 -4.66 -7.17 20.62
N TRP A 423 -4.41 -5.90 20.39
CA TRP A 423 -4.49 -4.85 21.42
C TRP A 423 -5.88 -4.21 21.54
N ASN A 424 -6.91 -4.73 20.86
CA ASN A 424 -8.29 -4.23 20.91
C ASN A 424 -8.41 -2.73 20.53
N PHE A 425 -7.60 -2.27 19.57
CA PHE A 425 -7.71 -0.91 19.06
C PHE A 425 -8.98 -0.73 18.22
N SER A 426 -9.46 0.50 18.10
CA SER A 426 -10.65 0.80 17.29
C SER A 426 -10.47 0.42 15.82
N ASP A 427 -11.57 0.07 15.15
CA ASP A 427 -11.54 -0.26 13.71
C ASP A 427 -10.90 0.83 12.86
N THR A 428 -11.07 2.11 13.20
CA THR A 428 -10.41 3.21 12.49
C THR A 428 -8.88 3.09 12.51
N ILE A 429 -8.29 2.72 13.65
CA ILE A 429 -6.83 2.56 13.79
C ILE A 429 -6.38 1.25 13.13
N ARG A 430 -7.12 0.16 13.35
CA ARG A 430 -6.81 -1.15 12.76
C ARG A 430 -6.84 -1.11 11.23
N VAL A 431 -7.92 -0.57 10.65
CA VAL A 431 -8.08 -0.42 9.20
C VAL A 431 -7.07 0.57 8.63
N ALA A 432 -6.70 1.62 9.38
CA ALA A 432 -5.63 2.51 8.98
C ALA A 432 -4.29 1.79 8.82
N ALA A 433 -3.89 0.99 9.81
CA ALA A 433 -2.66 0.19 9.75
C ALA A 433 -2.69 -0.91 8.67
N GLU A 434 -3.88 -1.48 8.40
CA GLU A 434 -4.02 -2.54 7.41
C GLU A 434 -4.10 -2.03 5.97
N MET A 435 -4.74 -0.88 5.74
CA MET A 435 -5.16 -0.44 4.40
C MET A 435 -4.46 0.82 3.90
N HIS A 436 -3.51 1.42 4.64
CA HIS A 436 -2.88 2.70 4.23
C HIS A 436 -2.20 2.66 2.86
N HIS A 437 -1.65 1.52 2.43
CA HIS A 437 -1.11 1.40 1.06
C HIS A 437 -2.14 0.99 -0.02
N ARG A 438 -3.38 0.69 0.39
CA ARG A 438 -4.48 0.27 -0.47
C ARG A 438 -5.70 1.19 -0.26
N PRO A 439 -5.53 2.53 -0.34
CA PRO A 439 -6.53 3.48 0.12
C PRO A 439 -7.87 3.32 -0.58
N LEU A 440 -7.87 2.86 -1.84
CA LEU A 440 -9.05 2.84 -2.70
C LEU A 440 -10.01 1.71 -2.39
N LEU A 441 -9.55 0.69 -1.68
CA LEU A 441 -10.34 -0.49 -1.33
C LEU A 441 -11.10 -0.32 -0.01
N VAL A 442 -10.87 0.78 0.70
CA VAL A 442 -11.47 1.00 2.00
C VAL A 442 -12.94 1.44 1.91
N LYS A 443 -13.76 0.99 2.86
CA LYS A 443 -15.14 1.46 3.05
C LYS A 443 -15.16 2.97 3.32
N ARG A 444 -16.26 3.63 2.90
CA ARG A 444 -16.43 5.09 2.98
C ARG A 444 -16.20 5.67 4.37
N GLU A 445 -16.58 4.95 5.43
CA GLU A 445 -16.43 5.41 6.82
C GLU A 445 -14.97 5.56 7.27
N PHE A 446 -14.02 4.90 6.60
CA PHE A 446 -12.58 4.95 6.92
C PHE A 446 -11.78 5.74 5.88
N GLN A 447 -12.41 6.24 4.80
CA GLN A 447 -11.71 6.89 3.68
C GLN A 447 -10.89 8.08 4.14
N ASP A 448 -11.47 8.99 4.92
CA ASP A 448 -10.79 10.20 5.42
C ASP A 448 -9.46 9.85 6.12
N THR A 449 -9.51 8.87 7.04
CA THR A 449 -8.33 8.43 7.80
C THR A 449 -7.30 7.76 6.92
N VAL A 450 -7.70 6.78 6.11
CA VAL A 450 -6.77 6.00 5.27
C VAL A 450 -6.17 6.87 4.15
N PHE A 451 -6.96 7.76 3.55
CA PHE A 451 -6.48 8.69 2.54
C PHE A 451 -5.45 9.67 3.11
N ALA A 452 -5.68 10.19 4.32
CA ALA A 452 -4.75 11.11 4.98
C ALA A 452 -3.41 10.44 5.25
N ILE A 453 -3.43 9.21 5.80
CA ILE A 453 -2.22 8.45 6.12
C ILE A 453 -1.48 8.07 4.83
N TYR A 454 -2.18 7.54 3.83
CA TYR A 454 -1.60 7.27 2.51
C TYR A 454 -0.93 8.51 1.92
N LEU A 455 -1.61 9.67 1.94
CA LEU A 455 -1.04 10.89 1.37
C LEU A 455 0.15 11.39 2.18
N SER A 456 0.13 11.20 3.51
CA SER A 456 1.27 11.54 4.36
C SER A 456 2.51 10.69 4.04
N ASP A 457 2.34 9.39 3.79
CA ASP A 457 3.44 8.53 3.33
C ASP A 457 4.00 8.98 2.00
N MET A 458 3.11 9.27 1.03
CA MET A 458 3.53 9.78 -0.27
C MET A 458 4.31 11.10 -0.13
N ILE A 459 3.86 12.01 0.74
CA ILE A 459 4.57 13.28 1.02
C ILE A 459 5.97 13.01 1.58
N ILE A 460 6.09 12.09 2.54
CA ILE A 460 7.39 11.73 3.15
C ILE A 460 8.31 11.12 2.10
N ASP A 461 7.81 10.18 1.30
CA ASP A 461 8.59 9.50 0.28
C ASP A 461 9.03 10.45 -0.83
N ILE A 462 8.15 11.35 -1.28
CA ILE A 462 8.51 12.42 -2.24
C ILE A 462 9.56 13.35 -1.65
N SER A 463 9.45 13.74 -0.38
CA SER A 463 10.44 14.62 0.27
C SER A 463 11.83 14.01 0.44
N ARG A 464 11.93 12.68 0.26
CA ARG A 464 13.16 11.89 0.35
C ARG A 464 13.62 11.38 -1.02
N ASP A 465 13.02 11.88 -2.11
CA ASP A 465 13.28 11.45 -3.50
C ASP A 465 13.04 9.94 -3.73
N LEU A 466 12.16 9.32 -2.92
CA LEU A 466 11.81 7.90 -3.01
C LEU A 466 10.54 7.65 -3.84
N SER A 467 9.76 8.69 -4.13
CA SER A 467 8.55 8.62 -4.94
C SER A 467 8.31 9.95 -5.66
N ASP A 468 7.41 9.95 -6.64
CA ASP A 468 7.00 11.14 -7.37
C ASP A 468 5.52 11.46 -7.16
N TYR A 469 5.14 12.72 -7.38
CA TYR A 469 3.75 13.18 -7.37
C TYR A 469 2.84 12.34 -8.30
N SER A 470 3.38 11.87 -9.43
CA SER A 470 2.67 11.06 -10.43
C SER A 470 2.19 9.69 -9.93
N MET A 471 2.75 9.23 -8.81
CA MET A 471 2.42 7.96 -8.16
C MET A 471 1.26 8.09 -7.16
N ILE A 472 0.88 9.31 -6.79
CA ILE A 472 -0.23 9.54 -5.86
C ILE A 472 -1.55 9.21 -6.55
N GLN A 473 -2.41 8.48 -5.83
CA GLN A 473 -3.75 8.17 -6.30
C GLN A 473 -4.60 9.44 -6.51
N SER A 474 -5.11 9.63 -7.72
CA SER A 474 -5.74 10.90 -8.14
C SER A 474 -6.95 11.33 -7.29
N ALA A 475 -7.84 10.43 -6.91
CA ALA A 475 -8.94 10.81 -6.02
C ALA A 475 -8.53 10.97 -4.54
N VAL A 476 -7.33 10.55 -4.13
CA VAL A 476 -6.80 11.00 -2.82
C VAL A 476 -6.41 12.48 -2.91
N LEU A 477 -5.73 12.90 -3.99
CA LEU A 477 -5.43 14.31 -4.25
C LEU A 477 -6.72 15.14 -4.34
N GLN A 478 -7.74 14.66 -5.07
CA GLN A 478 -9.03 15.33 -5.18
C GLN A 478 -9.76 15.42 -3.83
N HIS A 479 -9.68 14.37 -2.99
CA HIS A 479 -10.29 14.36 -1.67
C HIS A 479 -9.77 15.51 -0.79
N PHE A 480 -8.46 15.79 -0.82
CA PHE A 480 -7.85 16.91 -0.08
C PHE A 480 -7.83 18.24 -0.84
N GLY A 481 -8.51 18.31 -1.99
CA GLY A 481 -8.65 19.52 -2.79
C GLY A 481 -7.39 19.95 -3.55
N PHE A 482 -6.44 19.04 -3.77
CA PHE A 482 -5.27 19.29 -4.62
C PHE A 482 -5.67 19.13 -6.08
N LYS A 483 -5.90 20.27 -6.75
CA LYS A 483 -6.32 20.32 -8.16
C LYS A 483 -5.14 20.30 -9.14
N LYS A 484 -3.97 20.73 -8.68
CA LYS A 484 -2.73 20.80 -9.46
C LYS A 484 -1.55 20.48 -8.55
N GLU A 485 -0.45 20.06 -9.17
CA GLU A 485 0.79 19.70 -8.49
C GLU A 485 1.36 20.86 -7.68
N GLU A 486 1.32 22.09 -8.17
CA GLU A 486 1.92 23.25 -7.48
C GLU A 486 1.28 23.48 -6.10
N GLY A 487 -0.04 23.30 -5.99
CA GLY A 487 -0.75 23.45 -4.72
C GLY A 487 -0.49 22.30 -3.74
N PHE A 488 -0.11 21.12 -4.24
CA PHE A 488 0.35 20.01 -3.40
C PHE A 488 1.77 20.27 -2.92
N VAL A 489 2.68 20.67 -3.81
CA VAL A 489 4.08 20.96 -3.49
C VAL A 489 4.17 22.09 -2.46
N GLU A 490 3.41 23.18 -2.64
CA GLU A 490 3.36 24.28 -1.66
C GLU A 490 2.91 23.80 -0.27
N PHE A 491 1.89 22.94 -0.21
CA PHE A 491 1.42 22.36 1.06
C PHE A 491 2.49 21.46 1.69
N MET A 492 3.13 20.62 0.88
CA MET A 492 4.19 19.72 1.31
C MET A 492 5.36 20.49 1.91
N GLU A 493 5.95 21.42 1.16
CA GLU A 493 7.12 22.20 1.59
C GLU A 493 6.84 22.99 2.87
N LYS A 494 5.68 23.64 2.93
CA LYS A 494 5.25 24.38 4.12
C LYS A 494 5.11 23.46 5.33
N THR A 495 4.44 22.31 5.17
CA THR A 495 4.21 21.36 6.27
C THR A 495 5.51 20.78 6.79
N LEU A 496 6.44 20.42 5.90
CA LEU A 496 7.76 19.90 6.28
C LEU A 496 8.62 20.95 7.00
N LEU A 497 8.55 22.21 6.55
CA LEU A 497 9.23 23.32 7.24
C LEU A 497 8.66 23.56 8.64
N GLU A 498 7.34 23.52 8.78
CA GLU A 498 6.68 23.65 10.08
C GLU A 498 7.06 22.52 11.05
N TYR A 499 7.16 21.28 10.56
CA TYR A 499 7.61 20.15 11.37
C TYR A 499 9.05 20.34 11.87
N LYS A 500 9.97 20.76 10.99
CA LYS A 500 11.36 21.06 11.36
C LYS A 500 11.51 22.16 12.41
N ASN A 501 10.55 23.10 12.46
CA ASN A 501 10.54 24.16 13.48
C ASN A 501 9.85 23.74 14.78
N PHE A 502 9.11 22.63 14.76
CA PHE A 502 8.36 22.09 15.90
C PHE A 502 9.21 21.10 16.73
N THR A 503 10.03 20.30 16.06
CA THR A 503 11.03 19.39 16.64
C THR A 503 12.30 20.14 16.99
#